data_AF-A0A6B2V8H9-F1
#
_entry.id   AF-A0A6B2V8H9-F1
#
_cell.length_a   1.000
_cell.length_b   1.000
_cell.length_c   1.000
_cell.angle_alpha   90.00
_cell.angle_beta   90.00
_cell.angle_gamma   90.00
#
_symmetry.space_group_name_H-M   'P 1'
#
loop_
_entity.id
_entity.type
_entity.pdbx_description
1 polymer ?
#
loop_
_entity_poly.entity_id
_entity_poly.type
_entity_poly.pdbx_seq_one_letter_code
_entity_poly.pdbx_strand_id
1 'polypeptide(L)'
;MHHSARAARRPTTTGRRSTVRAARRLAAVVPLMCALAALTSCSKQEEALTTPCGLVIDGSGSGAAKGGFDAEAKLKDSLIGFLDEQKCGTLDYAPITRSSRSSTCREDQVDLDPPHGATTDQKTQRANARQAAAGAALDELACARKDGGSDVWGALARIGEAVPSGGPVPKLLVVSDFDQADPEFVLSRKDISTKARRAGVIDSLVKARGLPGIKGMDVFPVGLGMQFRANPSKADDFEAFWTEAIEGRAEAHVDNEYKR
;
A
#
# COMPACT_ATOMS: atom_id res chain seq x y z
N MET A 1 -32.65 29.48 -62.89
CA MET A 1 -32.85 29.96 -64.26
C MET A 1 -31.72 29.45 -65.12
N HIS A 2 -32.07 28.76 -66.21
CA HIS A 2 -31.19 28.03 -67.12
C HIS A 2 -30.34 28.95 -68.01
N HIS A 3 -29.09 28.57 -68.26
CA HIS A 3 -28.41 28.73 -69.56
C HIS A 3 -27.39 27.58 -69.71
N SER A 4 -27.61 26.64 -70.64
CA SER A 4 -27.14 26.67 -72.05
C SER A 4 -25.62 26.67 -72.13
N ALA A 5 -24.99 25.57 -72.56
CA ALA A 5 -24.64 25.26 -73.97
C ALA A 5 -23.11 24.99 -73.96
N ARG A 6 -22.42 24.25 -74.82
CA ARG A 6 -22.65 23.69 -76.17
C ARG A 6 -21.41 22.81 -76.46
N ALA A 7 -21.62 21.65 -77.08
CA ALA A 7 -21.01 21.20 -78.34
C ALA A 7 -19.45 21.07 -78.42
N ALA A 8 -18.83 20.23 -79.26
CA ALA A 8 -19.25 19.45 -80.42
C ALA A 8 -18.08 18.53 -80.87
N ARG A 9 -18.42 17.48 -81.65
CA ARG A 9 -17.65 16.82 -82.76
C ARG A 9 -16.43 15.94 -82.36
N ARG A 10 -16.41 14.61 -82.58
CA ARG A 10 -16.30 13.78 -83.83
C ARG A 10 -15.14 14.20 -84.76
N PRO A 11 -14.50 13.31 -85.57
CA PRO A 11 -14.47 11.82 -85.61
C PRO A 11 -13.08 11.18 -86.00
N THR A 12 -13.00 9.84 -86.08
CA THR A 12 -12.30 8.94 -87.07
C THR A 12 -10.87 9.26 -87.56
N THR A 13 -9.89 8.37 -87.80
CA THR A 13 -9.82 6.92 -88.09
C THR A 13 -8.34 6.51 -88.25
N THR A 14 -8.01 5.26 -87.90
CA THR A 14 -7.05 4.32 -88.54
C THR A 14 -5.58 4.70 -88.84
N GLY A 15 -4.67 3.93 -88.23
CA GLY A 15 -3.34 3.56 -88.77
C GLY A 15 -2.82 2.35 -87.99
N ARG A 16 -2.88 1.12 -88.51
CA ARG A 16 -1.91 0.41 -89.38
C ARG A 16 -1.14 -0.65 -88.57
N ARG A 17 -1.27 -1.89 -89.05
CA ARG A 17 -0.75 -3.15 -88.48
C ARG A 17 0.78 -3.17 -88.38
N SER A 18 1.29 -3.80 -87.33
CA SER A 18 2.51 -4.61 -87.38
C SER A 18 2.31 -5.87 -86.55
N THR A 19 2.49 -7.01 -87.20
CA THR A 19 2.50 -8.36 -86.66
C THR A 19 3.93 -8.75 -86.31
N VAL A 20 4.15 -9.48 -85.21
CA VAL A 20 4.81 -10.81 -85.17
C VAL A 20 5.14 -11.19 -83.72
N ARG A 21 4.48 -12.27 -83.28
CA ARG A 21 4.86 -13.33 -82.33
C ARG A 21 5.92 -13.05 -81.26
N ALA A 22 5.54 -13.28 -80.00
CA ALA A 22 6.05 -14.43 -79.23
C ALA A 22 5.16 -14.68 -78.00
N ALA A 23 4.70 -15.91 -77.86
CA ALA A 23 3.95 -16.39 -76.71
C ALA A 23 4.87 -16.62 -75.51
N ARG A 24 4.42 -16.27 -74.31
CA ARG A 24 4.62 -17.10 -73.11
C ARG A 24 3.59 -16.79 -72.05
N ARG A 25 2.94 -17.87 -71.62
CA ARG A 25 1.92 -17.98 -70.59
C ARG A 25 2.46 -17.50 -69.24
N LEU A 26 1.60 -16.92 -68.41
CA LEU A 26 1.29 -17.42 -67.06
C LEU A 26 0.26 -16.50 -66.41
N ALA A 27 -0.90 -17.07 -66.09
CA ALA A 27 -1.90 -16.48 -65.23
C ALA A 27 -1.34 -16.39 -63.81
N ALA A 28 -1.57 -15.26 -63.14
CA ALA A 28 -1.40 -15.15 -61.70
C ALA A 28 -2.59 -14.37 -61.13
N VAL A 29 -3.55 -15.14 -60.62
CA VAL A 29 -4.55 -14.73 -59.65
C VAL A 29 -3.83 -14.59 -58.31
N VAL A 30 -3.87 -13.42 -57.67
CA VAL A 30 -3.44 -13.25 -56.27
C VAL A 30 -4.41 -12.30 -55.55
N PRO A 31 -4.79 -12.60 -54.30
CA PRO A 31 -6.11 -12.32 -53.75
C PRO A 31 -6.18 -11.02 -52.94
N LEU A 32 -7.43 -10.59 -52.75
CA LEU A 32 -7.86 -9.59 -51.78
C LEU A 32 -7.45 -10.05 -50.37
N MET A 33 -6.31 -9.57 -49.86
CA MET A 33 -5.96 -9.77 -48.46
C MET A 33 -6.87 -8.89 -47.59
N CYS A 34 -7.94 -9.49 -47.07
CA CYS A 34 -8.61 -8.99 -45.88
C CYS A 34 -7.61 -9.03 -44.72
N ALA A 35 -6.94 -7.91 -44.47
CA ALA A 35 -6.23 -7.68 -43.22
C ALA A 35 -7.27 -7.53 -42.10
N LEU A 36 -7.78 -8.65 -41.59
CA LEU A 36 -8.28 -8.70 -40.22
C LEU A 36 -7.08 -8.50 -39.30
N ALA A 37 -6.74 -7.24 -39.07
CA ALA A 37 -6.02 -6.85 -37.88
C ALA A 37 -6.94 -7.17 -36.70
N ALA A 38 -6.88 -8.42 -36.24
CA ALA A 38 -7.33 -8.77 -34.91
C ALA A 38 -6.46 -7.94 -33.97
N LEU A 39 -6.99 -6.80 -33.54
CA LEU A 39 -6.56 -6.09 -32.35
C LEU A 39 -6.82 -7.03 -31.18
N THR A 40 -6.00 -8.06 -31.02
CA THR A 40 -5.79 -8.69 -29.73
C THR A 40 -5.18 -7.59 -28.87
N SER A 41 -6.06 -6.82 -28.22
CA SER A 41 -5.73 -6.09 -27.02
C SER A 41 -5.22 -7.15 -26.04
N CYS A 42 -3.94 -7.49 -26.13
CA CYS A 42 -3.21 -8.13 -25.05
C CYS A 42 -3.27 -7.12 -23.92
N SER A 43 -4.32 -7.22 -23.09
CA SER A 43 -4.34 -6.62 -21.77
C SER A 43 -3.08 -7.13 -21.08
N LYS A 44 -2.10 -6.25 -20.89
CA LYS A 44 -0.93 -6.58 -20.09
C LYS A 44 -1.44 -7.01 -18.73
N GLN A 45 -1.16 -8.26 -18.37
CA GLN A 45 -1.45 -8.78 -17.05
C GLN A 45 -0.70 -7.93 -16.03
N GLU A 46 -1.38 -7.54 -14.95
CA GLU A 46 -0.73 -6.75 -13.91
C GLU A 46 0.31 -7.63 -13.20
N GLU A 47 1.42 -7.02 -12.77
CA GLU A 47 2.43 -7.72 -11.97
C GLU A 47 1.82 -8.17 -10.64
N ALA A 48 2.15 -9.39 -10.20
CA ALA A 48 1.65 -9.95 -8.96
C ALA A 48 2.14 -9.14 -7.75
N LEU A 49 1.24 -8.85 -6.81
CA LEU A 49 1.61 -8.18 -5.56
C LEU A 49 2.03 -9.25 -4.57
N THR A 50 3.29 -9.18 -4.11
CA THR A 50 3.88 -10.20 -3.22
C THR A 50 4.43 -9.63 -1.92
N THR A 51 4.39 -8.30 -1.75
CA THR A 51 4.91 -7.65 -0.54
C THR A 51 3.95 -7.92 0.62
N PRO A 52 4.41 -8.58 1.71
CA PRO A 52 3.59 -8.73 2.90
C PRO A 52 3.53 -7.38 3.64
N CYS A 53 2.33 -6.96 4.01
CA CYS A 53 2.13 -5.72 4.75
C CYS A 53 1.42 -5.97 6.08
N GLY A 54 1.70 -5.10 7.05
CA GLY A 54 1.03 -5.09 8.33
C GLY A 54 0.50 -3.70 8.66
N LEU A 55 -0.64 -3.67 9.35
CA LEU A 55 -1.22 -2.46 9.92
C LEU A 55 -1.21 -2.57 11.44
N VAL A 56 -0.54 -1.62 12.09
CA VAL A 56 -0.67 -1.38 13.52
C VAL A 56 -1.54 -0.16 13.72
N ILE A 57 -2.61 -0.28 14.49
CA ILE A 57 -3.60 0.80 14.64
C ILE A 57 -3.93 1.16 16.08
N ASP A 58 -3.94 2.46 16.36
CA ASP A 58 -4.14 2.99 17.70
C ASP A 58 -5.61 3.02 18.13
N GLY A 59 -6.03 1.97 18.83
CA GLY A 59 -7.30 1.92 19.53
C GLY A 59 -7.25 2.48 20.94
N SER A 60 -6.13 3.03 21.40
CA SER A 60 -6.04 3.55 22.76
C SER A 60 -6.82 4.86 22.94
N GLY A 61 -6.87 5.34 24.19
CA GLY A 61 -7.41 6.66 24.50
C GLY A 61 -6.60 7.82 23.90
N SER A 62 -5.30 7.63 23.58
CA SER A 62 -4.49 8.64 22.89
C SER A 62 -4.80 8.70 21.39
N GLY A 63 -5.31 7.59 20.83
CA GLY A 63 -5.87 7.48 19.47
C GLY A 63 -7.11 8.34 19.18
N ALA A 64 -7.71 8.98 20.19
CA ALA A 64 -8.91 9.80 20.02
C ALA A 64 -8.57 11.28 19.71
N ALA A 65 -9.30 11.89 18.78
CA ALA A 65 -9.07 13.26 18.27
C ALA A 65 -8.86 14.34 19.35
N LYS A 66 -9.41 14.15 20.56
CA LYS A 66 -9.24 15.05 21.71
C LYS A 66 -7.81 15.13 22.23
N GLY A 67 -6.95 14.15 21.91
CA GLY A 67 -5.53 14.10 22.27
C GLY A 67 -4.58 14.77 21.27
N GLY A 68 -5.11 15.36 20.18
CA GLY A 68 -4.28 15.96 19.11
C GLY A 68 -3.91 14.99 17.99
N PHE A 69 -4.24 13.70 18.14
CA PHE A 69 -4.14 12.66 17.14
C PHE A 69 -5.50 11.97 16.95
N ASP A 70 -5.88 11.69 15.70
CA ASP A 70 -7.13 11.02 15.35
C ASP A 70 -6.80 9.78 14.52
N ALA A 71 -6.78 8.62 15.17
CA ALA A 71 -6.42 7.35 14.54
C ALA A 71 -7.33 7.02 13.35
N GLU A 72 -8.62 7.32 13.45
CA GLU A 72 -9.58 6.99 12.39
C GLU A 72 -9.40 7.89 11.17
N ALA A 73 -9.21 9.20 11.39
CA ALA A 73 -8.94 10.12 10.29
C ALA A 73 -7.60 9.77 9.62
N LYS A 74 -6.56 9.49 10.40
CA LYS A 74 -5.23 9.10 9.89
C LYS A 74 -5.26 7.78 9.15
N LEU A 75 -5.99 6.79 9.65
CA LEU A 75 -6.18 5.52 8.97
C LEU A 75 -6.83 5.73 7.59
N LYS A 76 -7.93 6.48 7.54
CA LYS A 76 -8.68 6.75 6.30
C LYS A 76 -7.85 7.50 5.26
N ASP A 77 -6.96 8.39 5.71
CA ASP A 77 -6.09 9.19 4.84
C ASP A 77 -4.91 8.39 4.28
N SER A 78 -4.33 7.48 5.07
CA SER A 78 -3.04 6.85 4.74
C SER A 78 -3.15 5.43 4.17
N LEU A 79 -4.11 4.62 4.62
CA LEU A 79 -4.07 3.16 4.38
C LEU A 79 -4.09 2.80 2.90
N ILE A 80 -5.04 3.31 2.13
CA ILE A 80 -5.19 2.90 0.71
C ILE A 80 -3.97 3.33 -0.12
N GLY A 81 -3.43 4.53 0.14
CA GLY A 81 -2.21 5.00 -0.49
C GLY A 81 -1.03 4.09 -0.17
N PHE A 82 -0.84 3.79 1.11
CA PHE A 82 0.18 2.86 1.59
C PHE A 82 0.10 1.49 0.91
N LEU A 83 -1.10 0.88 0.85
CA LEU A 83 -1.27 -0.44 0.23
C LEU A 83 -0.92 -0.45 -1.26
N ASP A 84 -1.18 0.65 -1.98
CA ASP A 84 -0.88 0.74 -3.41
C ASP A 84 0.58 1.10 -3.70
N GLU A 85 1.14 2.04 -2.94
CA GLU A 85 2.52 2.52 -3.10
C GLU A 85 3.53 1.44 -2.72
N GLN A 86 3.27 0.71 -1.63
CA GLN A 86 4.13 -0.37 -1.15
C GLN A 86 3.88 -1.73 -1.85
N LYS A 87 2.95 -1.75 -2.81
CA LYS A 87 2.61 -2.96 -3.61
C LYS A 87 2.24 -4.16 -2.74
N CYS A 88 1.43 -3.92 -1.71
CA CYS A 88 1.03 -4.92 -0.75
C CYS A 88 0.21 -6.04 -1.41
N GLY A 89 0.65 -7.28 -1.23
CA GLY A 89 -0.06 -8.50 -1.64
C GLY A 89 -0.93 -9.09 -0.54
N THR A 90 -0.57 -8.89 0.72
CA THR A 90 -1.39 -9.25 1.90
C THR A 90 -1.38 -8.12 2.93
N LEU A 91 -2.39 -8.10 3.79
CA LEU A 91 -2.45 -7.23 4.96
C LEU A 91 -2.84 -7.99 6.23
N ASP A 92 -1.97 -7.94 7.24
CA ASP A 92 -2.25 -8.38 8.61
C ASP A 92 -2.52 -7.19 9.54
N TYR A 93 -3.16 -7.45 10.67
CA TYR A 93 -3.64 -6.43 11.60
C TYR A 93 -3.16 -6.64 13.04
N ALA A 94 -2.81 -5.55 13.72
CA ALA A 94 -2.51 -5.54 15.14
C ALA A 94 -3.01 -4.25 15.82
N PRO A 95 -3.95 -4.34 16.76
CA PRO A 95 -4.44 -3.16 17.46
C PRO A 95 -3.51 -2.79 18.63
N ILE A 96 -3.33 -1.49 18.86
CA ILE A 96 -2.79 -0.95 20.10
C ILE A 96 -3.92 -0.86 21.11
N THR A 97 -3.78 -1.60 22.21
CA THR A 97 -4.72 -1.66 23.34
C THR A 97 -3.93 -1.68 24.64
N ARG A 98 -4.59 -1.89 25.79
CA ARG A 98 -3.95 -2.09 27.09
C ARG A 98 -2.94 -3.24 27.11
N SER A 99 -3.16 -4.28 26.29
CA SER A 99 -2.36 -5.49 26.21
C SER A 99 -2.48 -6.08 24.81
N SER A 100 -1.80 -5.45 23.85
CA SER A 100 -2.00 -5.68 22.42
C SER A 100 -1.74 -7.11 21.96
N ARG A 101 -0.66 -7.72 22.46
CA ARG A 101 -0.26 -9.08 22.09
C ARG A 101 -1.33 -10.12 22.47
N SER A 102 -2.07 -9.88 23.54
CA SER A 102 -3.14 -10.77 24.01
C SER A 102 -4.55 -10.28 23.64
N SER A 103 -4.70 -9.19 22.89
CA SER A 103 -6.02 -8.62 22.61
C SER A 103 -6.90 -9.61 21.83
N THR A 104 -8.19 -9.61 22.18
CA THR A 104 -9.24 -10.36 21.49
C THR A 104 -9.75 -9.64 20.24
N CYS A 105 -9.45 -8.35 20.08
CA CYS A 105 -9.72 -7.62 18.85
C CYS A 105 -8.74 -8.11 17.78
N ARG A 106 -9.28 -8.78 16.76
CA ARG A 106 -8.52 -9.37 15.66
C ARG A 106 -9.38 -9.34 14.41
N GLU A 107 -8.75 -9.01 13.31
CA GLU A 107 -9.28 -9.25 11.97
C GLU A 107 -8.46 -10.32 11.26
N ASP A 108 -9.08 -11.00 10.30
CA ASP A 108 -8.40 -11.96 9.45
C ASP A 108 -7.48 -11.24 8.44
N GLN A 109 -6.39 -11.91 8.05
CA GLN A 109 -5.52 -11.42 6.98
C GLN A 109 -6.33 -11.23 5.68
N VAL A 110 -6.08 -10.11 4.99
CA VAL A 110 -6.70 -9.84 3.69
C VAL A 110 -5.70 -10.11 2.58
N ASP A 111 -6.12 -10.91 1.60
CA ASP A 111 -5.43 -11.08 0.31
C ASP A 111 -5.77 -9.90 -0.61
N LEU A 112 -4.76 -9.09 -0.94
CA LEU A 112 -4.87 -7.89 -1.75
C LEU A 112 -4.64 -8.15 -3.24
N ASP A 113 -4.20 -9.36 -3.61
CA ASP A 113 -4.07 -9.81 -5.00
C ASP A 113 -4.64 -11.22 -5.18
N PRO A 114 -5.95 -11.39 -4.92
CA PRO A 114 -6.55 -12.72 -4.88
C PRO A 114 -6.47 -13.43 -6.23
N PRO A 115 -6.51 -14.79 -6.22
CA PRO A 115 -6.52 -15.58 -7.44
C PRO A 115 -7.58 -15.10 -8.43
N HIS A 116 -7.20 -15.02 -9.71
CA HIS A 116 -8.04 -14.48 -10.76
C HIS A 116 -7.95 -15.32 -12.05
N GLY A 117 -9.02 -15.26 -12.84
CA GLY A 117 -9.08 -15.87 -14.16
C GLY A 117 -8.65 -14.90 -15.26
N ALA A 118 -8.47 -15.41 -16.48
CA ALA A 118 -8.00 -14.64 -17.63
C ALA A 118 -8.92 -13.46 -18.03
N THR A 119 -10.18 -13.46 -17.58
CA THR A 119 -11.18 -12.42 -17.91
C THR A 119 -11.51 -11.52 -16.73
N THR A 120 -10.86 -11.69 -15.58
CA THR A 120 -11.10 -10.87 -14.40
C THR A 120 -10.48 -9.49 -14.59
N ASP A 121 -11.23 -8.43 -14.29
CA ASP A 121 -10.66 -7.10 -14.11
C ASP A 121 -9.90 -7.06 -12.77
N GLN A 122 -8.62 -7.41 -12.84
CA GLN A 122 -7.74 -7.50 -11.69
C GLN A 122 -7.60 -6.14 -10.97
N LYS A 123 -7.65 -5.02 -11.69
CA LYS A 123 -7.56 -3.69 -11.08
C LYS A 123 -8.78 -3.42 -10.19
N THR A 124 -9.98 -3.71 -10.69
CA THR A 124 -11.21 -3.58 -9.90
C THR A 124 -11.23 -4.55 -8.73
N GLN A 125 -10.76 -5.79 -8.92
CA GLN A 125 -10.67 -6.78 -7.84
C GLN A 125 -9.75 -6.32 -6.71
N ARG A 126 -8.53 -5.86 -7.03
CA ARG A 126 -7.57 -5.30 -6.06
C ARG A 126 -8.11 -4.07 -5.35
N ALA A 127 -8.80 -3.18 -6.08
CA ALA A 127 -9.44 -2.01 -5.48
C ALA A 127 -10.51 -2.42 -4.44
N ASN A 128 -11.35 -3.42 -4.75
CA ASN A 128 -12.34 -3.94 -3.82
C ASN A 128 -11.69 -4.61 -2.60
N ALA A 129 -10.61 -5.37 -2.79
CA ALA A 129 -9.87 -5.99 -1.70
C ALA A 129 -9.28 -4.94 -0.73
N ARG A 130 -8.72 -3.85 -1.26
CA ARG A 130 -8.23 -2.72 -0.44
C ARG A 130 -9.34 -2.01 0.33
N GLN A 131 -10.53 -1.86 -0.28
CA GLN A 131 -11.68 -1.30 0.43
C GLN A 131 -12.18 -2.23 1.54
N ALA A 132 -12.22 -3.54 1.30
CA ALA A 132 -12.53 -4.52 2.34
C ALA A 132 -11.50 -4.47 3.47
N ALA A 133 -10.21 -4.37 3.14
CA ALA A 133 -9.13 -4.21 4.10
C ALA A 133 -9.26 -2.94 4.96
N ALA A 134 -9.69 -1.83 4.35
CA ALA A 134 -9.97 -0.59 5.07
C ALA A 134 -11.21 -0.69 5.98
N GLY A 135 -12.24 -1.44 5.57
CA GLY A 135 -13.38 -1.76 6.41
C GLY A 135 -12.98 -2.56 7.65
N ALA A 136 -12.25 -3.66 7.47
CA ALA A 136 -11.73 -4.48 8.56
C ALA A 136 -10.84 -3.66 9.52
N ALA A 137 -9.98 -2.77 8.99
CA ALA A 137 -9.16 -1.88 9.82
C ALA A 137 -10.00 -0.99 10.76
N LEU A 138 -11.15 -0.49 10.27
CA LEU A 138 -12.07 0.34 11.07
C LEU A 138 -12.82 -0.50 12.11
N ASP A 139 -13.18 -1.74 11.77
CA ASP A 139 -13.81 -2.69 12.70
C ASP A 139 -12.84 -3.06 13.84
N GLU A 140 -11.57 -3.33 13.53
CA GLU A 140 -10.54 -3.61 14.54
C GLU A 140 -10.32 -2.40 15.46
N LEU A 141 -10.22 -1.20 14.88
CA LEU A 141 -10.11 0.05 15.63
C LEU A 141 -11.30 0.24 16.59
N ALA A 142 -12.52 0.01 16.10
CA ALA A 142 -13.74 0.14 16.90
C ALA A 142 -13.80 -0.88 18.05
N CYS A 143 -13.27 -2.09 17.83
CA CYS A 143 -13.08 -3.08 18.89
C CYS A 143 -12.05 -2.60 19.92
N ALA A 144 -10.85 -2.24 19.45
CA ALA A 144 -9.69 -1.88 20.27
C ALA A 144 -9.97 -0.68 21.21
N ARG A 145 -10.78 0.28 20.75
CA ARG A 145 -11.26 1.45 21.52
C ARG A 145 -11.93 1.12 22.86
N LYS A 146 -12.38 -0.12 23.05
CA LYS A 146 -13.06 -0.55 24.28
C LYS A 146 -12.10 -0.97 25.40
N ASP A 147 -10.85 -1.31 25.07
CA ASP A 147 -9.89 -1.91 26.01
C ASP A 147 -9.16 -0.86 26.87
N GLY A 148 -9.05 0.38 26.38
CA GLY A 148 -8.23 1.45 26.99
C GLY A 148 -6.74 1.11 27.02
N GLY A 149 -5.89 1.97 27.61
CA GLY A 149 -4.43 1.77 27.68
C GLY A 149 -3.73 1.75 26.32
N SER A 150 -2.40 1.78 26.30
CA SER A 150 -1.63 1.80 25.05
C SER A 150 -0.33 0.99 25.12
N ASP A 151 -0.33 -0.18 24.49
CA ASP A 151 0.80 -1.11 24.39
C ASP A 151 1.37 -1.15 22.97
N VAL A 152 2.01 -0.06 22.56
CA VAL A 152 2.64 0.10 21.24
C VAL A 152 3.66 -1.02 20.97
N TRP A 153 4.55 -1.30 21.93
CA TRP A 153 5.57 -2.34 21.78
C TRP A 153 4.96 -3.74 21.65
N GLY A 154 3.89 -4.03 22.39
CA GLY A 154 3.17 -5.29 22.26
C GLY A 154 2.40 -5.43 20.94
N ALA A 155 1.90 -4.33 20.36
CA ALA A 155 1.28 -4.35 19.04
C ALA A 155 2.32 -4.61 17.94
N LEU A 156 3.51 -4.00 18.04
CA LEU A 156 4.64 -4.31 17.18
C LEU A 156 5.06 -5.78 17.31
N ALA A 157 5.07 -6.33 18.53
CA ALA A 157 5.34 -7.75 18.76
C ALA A 157 4.31 -8.65 18.06
N ARG A 158 3.03 -8.30 18.18
CA ARG A 158 1.94 -9.05 17.56
C ARG A 158 2.02 -9.02 16.03
N ILE A 159 2.26 -7.86 15.42
CA ILE A 159 2.36 -7.79 13.96
C ILE A 159 3.62 -8.51 13.44
N GLY A 160 4.73 -8.45 14.19
CA GLY A 160 5.95 -9.20 13.85
C GLY A 160 5.77 -10.72 13.91
N GLU A 161 4.81 -11.22 14.69
CA GLU A 161 4.43 -12.65 14.72
C GLU A 161 3.49 -13.04 13.57
N ALA A 162 2.62 -12.12 13.15
CA ALA A 162 1.60 -12.39 12.13
C ALA A 162 2.15 -12.28 10.71
N VAL A 163 2.96 -11.27 10.45
CA VAL A 163 3.48 -10.98 9.11
C VAL A 163 4.55 -12.02 8.73
N PRO A 164 4.40 -12.71 7.60
CA PRO A 164 5.31 -13.79 7.24
C PRO A 164 6.73 -13.27 6.96
N SER A 165 7.72 -14.06 7.37
CA SER A 165 9.12 -13.88 7.02
C SER A 165 9.53 -14.84 5.90
N GLY A 166 10.44 -14.43 5.01
CA GLY A 166 10.97 -15.29 3.94
C GLY A 166 10.60 -14.89 2.50
N GLY A 167 10.18 -13.65 2.27
CA GLY A 167 9.86 -13.09 0.95
C GLY A 167 10.40 -11.66 0.78
N PRO A 168 9.72 -10.80 0.01
CA PRO A 168 10.02 -9.36 -0.01
C PRO A 168 10.03 -8.76 1.39
N VAL A 169 10.76 -7.65 1.56
CA VAL A 169 10.85 -6.93 2.84
C VAL A 169 9.44 -6.49 3.27
N PRO A 170 8.95 -6.92 4.46
CA PRO A 170 7.63 -6.53 4.91
C PRO A 170 7.53 -5.04 5.22
N LYS A 171 6.34 -4.48 5.00
CA LYS A 171 6.04 -3.05 5.15
C LYS A 171 4.97 -2.87 6.23
N LEU A 172 5.26 -2.09 7.26
CA LEU A 172 4.38 -1.89 8.41
C LEU A 172 3.89 -0.44 8.46
N LEU A 173 2.60 -0.21 8.23
CA LEU A 173 1.98 1.08 8.53
C LEU A 173 1.62 1.12 10.02
N VAL A 174 2.09 2.13 10.75
CA VAL A 174 1.78 2.29 12.17
C VAL A 174 1.02 3.58 12.38
N VAL A 175 -0.31 3.48 12.48
CA VAL A 175 -1.21 4.61 12.71
C VAL A 175 -1.36 4.82 14.21
N SER A 176 -0.48 5.64 14.80
CA SER A 176 -0.42 5.91 16.24
C SER A 176 0.36 7.17 16.55
N ASP A 177 0.07 7.80 17.69
CA ASP A 177 0.94 8.81 18.29
C ASP A 177 2.12 8.23 19.10
N PHE A 178 2.19 6.90 19.15
CA PHE A 178 3.18 6.08 19.85
C PHE A 178 3.23 6.30 21.37
N ASP A 179 2.18 6.82 22.00
CA ASP A 179 2.17 6.96 23.46
C ASP A 179 2.11 5.59 24.15
N GLN A 180 3.24 5.04 24.60
CA GLN A 180 3.26 3.81 25.41
C GLN A 180 2.76 4.12 26.83
N ALA A 181 1.57 3.63 27.15
CA ALA A 181 0.87 3.86 28.41
C ALA A 181 0.05 2.63 28.84
N ASP A 182 0.73 1.49 28.94
CA ASP A 182 0.15 0.25 29.47
C ASP A 182 0.43 0.11 30.99
N PRO A 183 -0.18 -0.87 31.68
CA PRO A 183 -0.07 -1.02 33.13
C PRO A 183 1.36 -1.22 33.66
N GLU A 184 2.22 -1.84 32.85
CA GLU A 184 3.57 -2.22 33.24
C GLU A 184 4.60 -1.18 32.77
N PHE A 185 4.30 -0.43 31.71
CA PHE A 185 5.21 0.57 31.15
C PHE A 185 4.48 1.83 30.69
N VAL A 186 4.82 2.96 31.32
CA VAL A 186 4.31 4.29 30.95
C VAL A 186 5.50 5.19 30.60
N LEU A 187 5.64 5.52 29.32
CA LEU A 187 6.78 6.27 28.77
C LEU A 187 6.82 7.72 29.28
N SER A 188 5.67 8.37 29.42
CA SER A 188 5.58 9.75 29.93
C SER A 188 6.10 9.93 31.37
N ARG A 189 6.30 8.83 32.12
CA ARG A 189 6.90 8.83 33.47
C ARG A 189 8.40 8.57 33.47
N LYS A 190 9.02 8.39 32.30
CA LYS A 190 10.44 8.10 32.13
C LYS A 190 11.17 9.36 31.70
N ASP A 191 12.44 9.46 32.10
CA ASP A 191 13.35 10.48 31.58
C ASP A 191 13.94 9.99 30.26
N ILE A 192 13.65 10.70 29.18
CA ILE A 192 14.15 10.44 27.82
C ILE A 192 14.92 11.65 27.24
N SER A 193 15.27 12.62 28.08
CA SER A 193 15.85 13.91 27.68
C SER A 193 17.28 13.84 27.12
N THR A 194 17.94 12.69 27.23
CA THR A 194 19.29 12.48 26.72
C THR A 194 19.43 11.09 26.12
N LYS A 195 20.35 10.92 25.17
CA LYS A 195 20.64 9.63 24.53
C LYS A 195 20.91 8.51 25.54
N ALA A 196 21.71 8.77 26.58
CA ALA A 196 22.03 7.77 27.60
C ALA A 196 20.79 7.36 28.42
N ARG A 197 19.92 8.33 28.74
CA ARG A 197 18.66 8.07 29.44
C ARG A 197 17.69 7.27 28.56
N ARG A 198 17.53 7.65 27.28
CA ARG A 198 16.74 6.90 26.30
C ARG A 198 17.21 5.45 26.20
N ALA A 199 18.51 5.22 26.01
CA ALA A 199 19.06 3.88 25.93
C ALA A 199 18.67 3.01 27.14
N GLY A 200 18.83 3.51 28.37
CA GLY A 200 18.45 2.76 29.56
C GLY A 200 16.94 2.48 29.68
N VAL A 201 16.10 3.41 29.20
CA VAL A 201 14.64 3.22 29.15
C VAL A 201 14.25 2.18 28.10
N ILE A 202 14.86 2.23 26.91
CA ILE A 202 14.67 1.24 25.84
C ILE A 202 15.10 -0.14 26.32
N ASP A 203 16.27 -0.26 26.93
CA ASP A 203 16.79 -1.55 27.41
C ASP A 203 15.87 -2.12 28.52
N SER A 204 15.27 -1.26 29.34
CA SER A 204 14.25 -1.67 30.33
C SER A 204 12.96 -2.17 29.67
N LEU A 205 12.50 -1.51 28.60
CA LEU A 205 11.35 -1.94 27.80
C LEU A 205 11.61 -3.32 27.19
N VAL A 206 12.74 -3.49 26.52
CA VAL A 206 13.15 -4.76 25.90
C VAL A 206 13.31 -5.86 26.93
N LYS A 207 13.91 -5.57 28.09
CA LYS A 207 14.06 -6.56 29.16
C LYS A 207 12.71 -7.06 29.69
N ALA A 208 11.73 -6.16 29.79
CA ALA A 208 10.40 -6.51 30.30
C ALA A 208 9.56 -7.28 29.26
N ARG A 209 9.66 -6.90 27.97
CA ARG A 209 8.72 -7.37 26.93
C ARG A 209 9.32 -8.29 25.87
N GLY A 210 10.64 -8.40 25.82
CA GLY A 210 11.35 -9.00 24.69
C GLY A 210 11.38 -8.09 23.46
N LEU A 211 11.93 -8.62 22.37
CA LEU A 211 11.97 -7.93 21.07
C LEU A 211 10.68 -8.21 20.27
N PRO A 212 10.19 -7.23 19.49
CA PRO A 212 8.89 -7.31 18.81
C PRO A 212 8.90 -8.11 17.49
N GLY A 213 9.98 -8.81 17.16
CA GLY A 213 10.01 -9.67 15.94
C GLY A 213 9.97 -8.93 14.60
N ILE A 214 9.96 -7.60 14.57
CA ILE A 214 9.90 -6.78 13.33
C ILE A 214 11.26 -6.56 12.65
N LYS A 215 12.26 -7.37 12.98
CA LYS A 215 13.63 -7.21 12.47
C LYS A 215 13.66 -7.22 10.94
N GLY A 216 14.29 -6.22 10.34
CA GLY A 216 14.44 -6.05 8.89
C GLY A 216 13.18 -5.57 8.17
N MET A 217 12.09 -5.25 8.87
CA MET A 217 10.89 -4.66 8.27
C MET A 217 11.04 -3.14 8.12
N ASP A 218 10.32 -2.56 7.16
CA ASP A 218 10.19 -1.11 7.05
C ASP A 218 8.93 -0.63 7.79
N VAL A 219 9.11 0.31 8.70
CA VAL A 219 8.06 0.86 9.57
C VAL A 219 7.75 2.28 9.14
N PHE A 220 6.50 2.50 8.74
CA PHE A 220 5.96 3.78 8.28
C PHE A 220 5.04 4.36 9.38
N PRO A 221 5.58 5.15 10.31
CA PRO A 221 4.75 5.81 11.33
C PRO A 221 3.84 6.85 10.70
N VAL A 222 2.59 6.93 11.21
CA VAL A 222 1.62 7.98 10.94
C VAL A 222 1.18 8.58 12.26
N GLY A 223 1.58 9.83 12.50
CA GLY A 223 1.21 10.57 13.70
C GLY A 223 2.16 10.49 14.89
N LEU A 224 3.33 9.86 14.73
CA LEU A 224 4.40 9.82 15.73
C LEU A 224 4.65 11.21 16.35
N GLY A 225 4.46 11.32 17.67
CA GLY A 225 4.74 12.56 18.41
C GLY A 225 3.70 13.68 18.25
N MET A 226 2.57 13.44 17.56
CA MET A 226 1.55 14.48 17.32
C MET A 226 0.90 15.04 18.60
N GLN A 227 0.91 14.30 19.71
CA GLN A 227 0.50 14.77 21.03
C GLN A 227 1.40 15.90 21.57
N PHE A 228 2.63 16.05 21.06
CA PHE A 228 3.59 17.08 21.47
C PHE A 228 3.65 18.29 20.53
N ARG A 229 2.67 18.50 19.65
CA ARG A 229 2.63 19.66 18.71
C ARG A 229 2.87 21.02 19.38
N ALA A 230 2.45 21.19 20.64
CA ALA A 230 2.64 22.43 21.40
C ALA A 230 3.99 22.52 22.14
N ASN A 231 4.83 21.48 22.11
CA ASN A 231 6.12 21.42 22.80
C ASN A 231 7.18 20.68 21.95
N PRO A 232 7.84 21.38 21.02
CA PRO A 232 8.75 20.77 20.04
C PRO A 232 9.93 20.02 20.66
N SER A 233 10.54 20.53 21.73
CA SER A 233 11.69 19.84 22.34
C SER A 233 11.32 18.48 22.94
N LYS A 234 10.10 18.36 23.50
CA LYS A 234 9.58 17.05 23.93
C LYS A 234 9.26 16.14 22.75
N ALA A 235 8.82 16.70 21.62
CA ALA A 235 8.60 15.93 20.40
C ALA A 235 9.91 15.33 19.89
N ASP A 236 10.99 16.11 19.82
CA ASP A 236 12.31 15.63 19.34
C ASP A 236 12.87 14.48 20.19
N ASP A 237 12.82 14.60 21.53
CA ASP A 237 13.27 13.54 22.43
C ASP A 237 12.42 12.27 22.32
N PHE A 238 11.11 12.44 22.12
CA PHE A 238 10.16 11.34 21.97
C PHE A 238 10.33 10.60 20.63
N GLU A 239 10.51 11.33 19.54
CA GLU A 239 10.82 10.76 18.24
C GLU A 239 12.16 10.03 18.24
N ALA A 240 13.18 10.61 18.88
CA ALA A 240 14.47 9.97 19.04
C ALA A 240 14.37 8.68 19.85
N PHE A 241 13.54 8.64 20.90
CA PHE A 241 13.29 7.43 21.68
C PHE A 241 12.75 6.30 20.80
N TRP A 242 11.70 6.56 20.01
CA TRP A 242 11.09 5.53 19.17
C TRP A 242 11.99 5.10 18.02
N THR A 243 12.67 6.04 17.38
CA THR A 243 13.65 5.74 16.32
C THR A 243 14.78 4.86 16.87
N GLU A 244 15.37 5.23 18.01
CA GLU A 244 16.45 4.44 18.64
C GLU A 244 15.98 3.05 19.12
N ALA A 245 14.70 2.91 19.48
CA ALA A 245 14.12 1.63 19.88
C ALA A 245 13.87 0.72 18.68
N ILE A 246 13.25 1.25 17.63
CA ILE A 246 12.87 0.51 16.42
C ILE A 246 14.10 0.16 15.59
N GLU A 247 14.98 1.12 15.31
CA GLU A 247 16.17 0.89 14.50
C GLU A 247 17.28 0.21 15.28
N GLY A 248 17.48 0.63 16.53
CA GLY A 248 18.61 0.15 17.33
C GLY A 248 18.38 -1.22 17.97
N ARG A 249 17.18 -1.48 18.52
CA ARG A 249 16.92 -2.71 19.29
C ARG A 249 16.05 -3.69 18.52
N ALA A 250 14.97 -3.22 17.91
CA ALA A 250 14.13 -4.08 17.09
C ALA A 250 14.76 -4.38 15.72
N GLU A 251 15.80 -3.64 15.32
CA GLU A 251 16.53 -3.80 14.07
C GLU A 251 15.63 -3.68 12.83
N ALA A 252 14.61 -2.82 12.90
CA ALA A 252 13.75 -2.43 11.77
C ALA A 252 14.20 -1.09 11.19
N HIS A 253 13.63 -0.66 10.06
CA HIS A 253 13.94 0.64 9.46
C HIS A 253 12.75 1.59 9.60
N VAL A 254 12.97 2.82 10.07
CA VAL A 254 11.89 3.82 10.15
C VAL A 254 11.87 4.68 8.89
N ASP A 255 10.75 4.65 8.17
CA ASP A 255 10.51 5.50 7.00
C ASP A 255 9.45 6.56 7.30
N ASN A 256 9.86 7.83 7.28
CA ASN A 256 9.02 8.96 7.66
C ASN A 256 8.13 9.50 6.53
N GLU A 257 8.03 8.83 5.38
CA GLU A 257 7.20 9.25 4.24
C GLU A 257 5.76 9.59 4.66
N TYR A 258 5.18 8.79 5.56
CA TYR A 258 3.78 8.90 6.01
C TYR A 258 3.58 9.63 7.34
N LYS A 259 4.62 10.23 7.92
CA LYS A 259 4.60 10.79 9.29
C LYS A 259 3.55 11.88 9.55
N ARG A 260 3.00 12.50 8.49
CA ARG A 260 2.14 13.69 8.53
C ARG A 260 0.87 13.51 9.35
#